data_AF-A0A453MJ63-F1
#
_entry.id   AF-A0A453MJ63-F1
#
_cell.length_a   1.000
_cell.length_b   1.000
_cell.length_c   1.000
_cell.angle_alpha   90.00
_cell.angle_beta   90.00
_cell.angle_gamma   90.00
#
_symmetry.space_group_name_H-M   'P 1'
#
loop_
_entity.id
_entity.type
_entity.pdbx_description
1 polymer ?
#
loop_
_entity_poly.entity_id
_entity_poly.type
_entity_poly.pdbx_seq_one_letter_code
_entity_poly.pdbx_strand_id
1 'polypeptide(L)'
;ERLMKLLKSCRKLLLKHLARWRRQRNLHSFWSRVRLCLDRQDYVRAQILSRKISPRVFDADTSKDKRKPKEGDNMVQEAPADVPSLLELKRIYYELMIRYYSHNNDYLEICRCYKSIYEIPSIKEDPAKWTPILRKICWFLVLAPHDPMQSSLLNATLEDKNLSEIPNFRLLLKQVVTMEVIQWTKLWEFFKDEYENEKNLLGGALGTKAAEDLKLRIIEHNILVVSKYYSRITLKRLADLLCLSLQEAEKHISDMVNSKALIAKIDRPMGIVSFRTAQDSNGVLNSWASNLEKLLDLVEKSCHQIHKETMIHKAVLKA
;
A
#
# COMPACT_ATOMS: atom_id res chain seq x y z
N GLU A 1 31.55 -47.61 -4.78
CA GLU A 1 31.31 -46.27 -4.18
C GLU A 1 30.33 -45.36 -4.92
N ARG A 2 30.36 -45.23 -6.26
CA ARG A 2 29.45 -44.33 -7.01
C ARG A 2 27.96 -44.69 -6.87
N LEU A 3 27.61 -45.98 -6.89
CA LEU A 3 26.24 -46.48 -6.68
C LEU A 3 25.67 -46.14 -5.29
N MET A 4 26.49 -46.22 -4.23
CA MET A 4 26.09 -45.84 -2.86
C MET A 4 25.85 -44.33 -2.71
N LYS A 5 26.56 -43.49 -3.48
CA LYS A 5 26.28 -42.04 -3.56
C LYS A 5 24.97 -41.75 -4.29
N LEU A 6 24.69 -42.47 -5.38
CA LEU A 6 23.42 -42.36 -6.13
C LEU A 6 22.22 -42.78 -5.27
N LEU A 7 22.27 -43.92 -4.59
CA LEU A 7 21.20 -44.38 -3.68
C LEU A 7 20.93 -43.41 -2.53
N LYS A 8 21.97 -42.82 -1.93
CA LYS A 8 21.82 -41.76 -0.92
C LYS A 8 21.21 -40.48 -1.51
N SER A 9 21.52 -40.15 -2.76
CA SER A 9 20.93 -38.99 -3.46
C SER A 9 19.45 -39.23 -3.78
N CYS A 10 19.10 -40.39 -4.35
CA CYS A 10 17.72 -40.79 -4.62
C CYS A 10 16.89 -40.84 -3.34
N ARG A 11 17.39 -41.42 -2.23
CA ARG A 11 16.69 -41.42 -0.94
C ARG A 11 16.46 -40.02 -0.39
N LYS A 12 17.43 -39.10 -0.54
CA LYS A 12 17.27 -37.69 -0.16
C LYS A 12 16.24 -36.98 -1.04
N LEU A 13 16.20 -37.25 -2.34
CA LEU A 13 15.20 -36.73 -3.27
C LEU A 13 13.80 -37.24 -2.93
N LEU A 14 13.65 -38.54 -2.68
CA LEU A 14 12.39 -39.18 -2.29
C LEU A 14 11.85 -38.64 -0.96
N LEU A 15 12.72 -38.50 0.06
CA LEU A 15 12.34 -37.88 1.34
C LEU A 15 11.93 -36.42 1.18
N LYS A 16 12.62 -35.66 0.31
CA LYS A 16 12.24 -34.27 -0.01
C LYS A 16 10.90 -34.20 -0.73
N HIS A 17 10.63 -35.08 -1.70
CA HIS A 17 9.35 -35.17 -2.40
C HIS A 17 8.21 -35.54 -1.46
N LEU A 18 8.39 -36.57 -0.62
CA LEU A 18 7.41 -36.97 0.38
C LEU A 18 7.12 -35.85 1.39
N ALA A 19 8.16 -35.13 1.85
CA ALA A 19 7.99 -33.99 2.73
C ALA A 19 7.30 -32.79 2.04
N ARG A 20 7.52 -32.58 0.73
CA ARG A 20 6.82 -31.56 -0.06
C ARG A 20 5.35 -31.91 -0.25
N TRP A 21 5.06 -33.16 -0.60
CA TRP A 21 3.70 -33.65 -0.79
C TRP A 21 2.90 -33.62 0.52
N ARG A 22 3.50 -34.04 1.64
CA ARG A 22 2.88 -33.95 2.97
C ARG A 22 2.57 -32.51 3.36
N ARG A 23 3.45 -31.55 3.01
CA ARG A 23 3.21 -30.12 3.23
C ARG A 23 2.04 -29.60 2.38
N GLN A 24 2.02 -29.89 1.08
CA GLN A 24 0.92 -29.48 0.18
C GLN A 24 -0.43 -30.04 0.63
N ARG A 25 -0.49 -31.32 1.02
CA ARG A 25 -1.73 -31.94 1.51
C ARG A 25 -2.22 -31.31 2.82
N ASN A 26 -1.31 -30.98 3.74
CA ASN A 26 -1.65 -30.29 4.97
C ASN A 26 -2.18 -28.87 4.70
N LEU A 27 -1.53 -28.12 3.79
CA LEU A 27 -2.00 -26.81 3.34
C LEU A 27 -3.39 -26.92 2.71
N HIS A 28 -3.60 -27.83 1.77
CA HIS A 28 -4.91 -28.04 1.14
C HIS A 28 -6.02 -28.33 2.17
N SER A 29 -5.78 -29.28 3.08
CA SER A 29 -6.75 -29.60 4.15
C SER A 29 -7.06 -28.39 5.04
N PHE A 30 -6.04 -27.59 5.33
CA PHE A 30 -6.20 -26.37 6.09
C PHE A 30 -7.10 -25.36 5.38
N TRP A 31 -6.99 -25.27 4.06
CA TRP A 31 -7.69 -24.25 3.29
C TRP A 31 -9.12 -24.64 3.02
N SER A 32 -9.38 -25.94 2.84
CA SER A 32 -10.74 -26.46 2.90
C SER A 32 -11.41 -26.10 4.23
N ARG A 33 -10.69 -26.20 5.36
CA ARG A 33 -11.21 -25.78 6.67
C ARG A 33 -11.46 -24.27 6.75
N VAL A 34 -10.52 -23.44 6.30
CA VAL A 34 -10.69 -21.98 6.27
C VAL A 34 -11.88 -21.58 5.39
N ARG A 35 -12.01 -22.18 4.20
CA ARG A 35 -13.15 -21.98 3.30
C ARG A 35 -14.47 -22.35 3.97
N LEU A 36 -14.55 -23.53 4.58
CA LEU A 36 -15.74 -23.96 5.34
C LEU A 36 -16.06 -23.03 6.51
N CYS A 37 -15.06 -22.50 7.22
CA CYS A 37 -15.28 -21.51 8.27
C CYS A 37 -15.83 -20.19 7.72
N LEU A 38 -15.32 -19.72 6.58
CA LEU A 38 -15.81 -18.52 5.91
C LEU A 38 -17.24 -18.70 5.38
N ASP A 39 -17.56 -19.86 4.80
CA ASP A 39 -18.91 -20.18 4.32
C ASP A 39 -19.92 -20.25 5.49
N ARG A 40 -19.45 -20.62 6.69
CA ARG A 40 -20.25 -20.61 7.94
C ARG A 40 -20.20 -19.28 8.70
N GLN A 41 -19.53 -18.25 8.16
CA GLN A 41 -19.34 -16.94 8.81
C GLN A 41 -18.64 -16.98 10.18
N ASP A 42 -17.85 -18.03 10.45
CA ASP A 42 -17.07 -18.18 11.68
C ASP A 42 -15.70 -17.47 11.54
N TYR A 43 -15.70 -16.13 11.57
CA TYR A 43 -14.50 -15.32 11.32
C TYR A 43 -13.41 -15.47 12.40
N VAL A 44 -13.78 -15.71 13.66
CA VAL A 44 -12.81 -15.93 14.76
C VAL A 44 -11.98 -17.19 14.51
N ARG A 45 -12.63 -18.28 14.10
CA ARG A 45 -11.94 -19.53 13.76
C ARG A 45 -11.10 -19.37 12.50
N ALA A 46 -11.60 -18.66 11.49
CA ALA A 46 -10.84 -18.34 10.29
C ALA A 46 -9.55 -17.56 10.60
N GLN A 47 -9.58 -16.63 11.56
CA GLN A 47 -8.41 -15.86 12.00
C GLN A 47 -7.38 -16.71 12.76
N ILE A 48 -7.85 -17.54 13.70
CA ILE A 48 -6.98 -18.47 14.44
C ILE A 48 -6.30 -19.42 13.46
N LEU A 49 -7.05 -19.87 12.46
CA LEU A 49 -6.51 -20.71 11.41
C LEU A 49 -5.50 -19.92 10.54
N SER A 50 -5.83 -18.74 10.03
CA SER A 50 -4.91 -17.99 9.15
C SER A 50 -3.55 -17.71 9.81
N ARG A 51 -3.52 -17.43 11.12
CA ARG A 51 -2.28 -17.24 11.90
C ARG A 51 -1.40 -18.50 12.01
N LYS A 52 -1.99 -19.69 11.88
CA LYS A 52 -1.27 -20.96 11.94
C LYS A 52 -0.48 -21.25 10.66
N ILE A 53 -0.76 -20.53 9.58
CA ILE A 53 0.02 -20.57 8.34
C ILE A 53 1.02 -19.42 8.37
N SER A 54 2.31 -19.72 8.19
CA SER A 54 3.29 -18.65 7.94
C SER A 54 3.38 -18.36 6.45
N PRO A 55 3.29 -17.08 6.01
CA PRO A 55 3.44 -16.70 4.59
C PRO A 55 4.78 -17.15 3.99
N ARG A 56 5.82 -17.30 4.83
CA ARG A 56 7.15 -17.80 4.43
C ARG A 56 7.14 -19.23 3.89
N VAL A 57 6.09 -20.02 4.14
CA VAL A 57 5.97 -21.39 3.59
C VAL A 57 5.88 -21.36 2.06
N PHE A 58 5.40 -20.25 1.48
CA PHE A 58 5.22 -20.11 0.03
C PHE A 58 6.50 -19.65 -0.70
N ASP A 59 7.44 -19.00 -0.01
CA ASP A 59 8.66 -18.46 -0.64
C ASP A 59 9.86 -19.43 -0.54
N ALA A 60 9.76 -20.48 0.28
CA ALA A 60 10.87 -21.38 0.60
C ALA A 60 11.37 -22.25 -0.58
N ASP A 61 10.60 -22.39 -1.66
CA ASP A 61 10.94 -23.29 -2.77
C ASP A 61 11.58 -22.57 -3.97
N THR A 62 11.45 -21.23 -4.13
CA THR A 62 12.04 -20.50 -5.28
C THR A 62 13.55 -20.31 -5.17
N SER A 63 14.08 -20.25 -3.94
CA SER A 63 15.50 -19.96 -3.69
C SER A 63 16.46 -21.13 -3.99
N LYS A 64 15.95 -22.36 -4.17
CA LYS A 64 16.79 -23.56 -4.37
C LYS A 64 16.88 -24.05 -5.82
N ASP A 65 16.09 -23.52 -6.74
CA ASP A 65 16.12 -23.93 -8.16
C ASP A 65 17.13 -23.16 -9.03
N LYS A 66 17.81 -22.13 -8.50
CA LYS A 66 18.91 -21.44 -9.22
C LYS A 66 20.28 -22.12 -9.07
N ARG A 67 20.36 -23.46 -9.08
CA ARG A 67 21.63 -24.18 -9.25
C ARG A 67 21.62 -24.86 -10.62
N LYS A 68 22.58 -24.46 -11.47
CA LYS A 68 22.77 -24.88 -12.87
C LYS A 68 22.42 -26.35 -13.16
N PRO A 69 21.78 -26.65 -14.31
CA PRO A 69 21.47 -28.02 -14.71
C PRO A 69 22.78 -28.77 -14.98
N LYS A 70 22.99 -29.90 -14.30
CA LYS A 70 23.93 -30.93 -14.76
C LYS A 70 23.11 -31.98 -15.48
N GLU A 71 23.47 -32.20 -16.74
CA GLU A 71 22.91 -33.20 -17.64
C GLU A 71 22.75 -34.56 -16.96
N GLY A 72 21.58 -35.17 -17.13
CA GLY A 72 21.39 -36.60 -16.86
C GLY A 72 20.25 -37.00 -15.92
N ASP A 73 19.18 -36.21 -15.77
CA ASP A 73 17.97 -36.66 -15.03
C ASP A 73 16.69 -36.29 -15.79
N ASN A 74 16.55 -36.88 -16.99
CA ASN A 74 15.27 -36.98 -17.68
C ASN A 74 14.47 -38.12 -17.06
N MET A 75 13.50 -37.78 -16.21
CA MET A 75 12.19 -38.44 -15.99
C MET A 75 11.63 -37.95 -14.66
N VAL A 76 11.10 -36.72 -14.63
CA VAL A 76 10.12 -36.35 -13.61
C VAL A 76 8.76 -36.52 -14.27
N GLN A 77 8.10 -37.64 -14.01
CA GLN A 77 6.67 -37.75 -14.25
C GLN A 77 5.99 -36.60 -13.51
N GLU A 78 5.24 -35.81 -14.26
CA GLU A 78 4.36 -34.78 -13.73
C GLU A 78 3.53 -35.38 -12.59
N ALA A 79 3.56 -34.72 -11.44
CA ALA A 79 2.72 -35.12 -10.31
C ALA A 79 1.25 -35.08 -10.76
N PRO A 80 0.43 -36.07 -10.35
CA PRO A 80 -0.95 -36.22 -10.82
C PRO A 80 -1.80 -34.96 -10.57
N ALA A 81 -2.73 -34.71 -11.49
CA ALA A 81 -3.56 -33.51 -11.67
C ALA A 81 -4.45 -33.07 -10.47
N ASP A 82 -4.37 -33.73 -9.33
CA ASP A 82 -5.23 -33.50 -8.15
C ASP A 82 -4.56 -32.71 -7.01
N VAL A 83 -3.32 -32.24 -7.18
CA VAL A 83 -2.66 -31.36 -6.21
C VAL A 83 -2.30 -30.04 -6.89
N PRO A 84 -3.02 -28.94 -6.59
CA PRO A 84 -2.71 -27.63 -7.16
C PRO A 84 -1.25 -27.25 -6.91
N SER A 85 -0.63 -26.65 -7.92
CA SER A 85 0.75 -26.18 -7.84
C SER A 85 0.94 -25.23 -6.65
N LEU A 86 2.16 -25.13 -6.11
CA LEU A 86 2.41 -24.30 -4.92
C LEU A 86 2.06 -22.81 -5.16
N LEU A 87 2.11 -22.35 -6.41
CA LEU A 87 1.73 -21.01 -6.84
C LEU A 87 0.20 -20.83 -6.89
N GLU A 88 -0.54 -21.82 -7.40
CA GLU A 88 -2.01 -21.83 -7.34
C GLU A 88 -2.52 -21.93 -5.91
N LEU A 89 -1.80 -22.68 -5.06
CA LEU A 89 -2.01 -22.62 -3.64
C LEU A 89 -1.84 -21.14 -3.22
N LYS A 90 -0.66 -20.53 -3.36
CA LYS A 90 -0.44 -19.13 -2.91
C LYS A 90 -1.58 -18.19 -3.30
N ARG A 91 -2.09 -18.30 -4.54
CA ARG A 91 -3.28 -17.59 -5.03
C ARG A 91 -4.56 -17.88 -4.22
N ILE A 92 -4.97 -19.15 -4.08
CA ILE A 92 -6.20 -19.52 -3.35
C ILE A 92 -6.13 -19.08 -1.88
N TYR A 93 -4.96 -19.13 -1.25
CA TYR A 93 -4.78 -18.62 0.11
C TYR A 93 -5.10 -17.13 0.19
N TYR A 94 -4.50 -16.32 -0.69
CA TYR A 94 -4.77 -14.88 -0.68
C TYR A 94 -6.19 -14.54 -1.09
N GLU A 95 -6.82 -15.30 -1.99
CA GLU A 95 -8.25 -15.14 -2.29
C GLU A 95 -9.14 -15.40 -1.06
N LEU A 96 -8.83 -16.42 -0.26
CA LEU A 96 -9.51 -16.68 1.02
C LEU A 96 -9.26 -15.58 2.05
N MET A 97 -8.02 -15.07 2.12
CA MET A 97 -7.67 -13.97 3.02
C MET A 97 -8.37 -12.67 2.63
N ILE A 98 -8.50 -12.38 1.32
CA ILE A 98 -9.26 -11.23 0.82
C ILE A 98 -10.71 -11.32 1.28
N ARG A 99 -11.35 -12.49 1.18
CA ARG A 99 -12.72 -12.69 1.70
C ARG A 99 -12.83 -12.42 3.19
N TYR A 100 -11.85 -12.90 3.96
CA TYR A 100 -11.78 -12.66 5.40
C TYR A 100 -11.65 -11.17 5.73
N TYR A 101 -10.66 -10.48 5.15
CA TYR A 101 -10.44 -9.06 5.42
C TYR A 101 -11.54 -8.16 4.85
N SER A 102 -12.21 -8.57 3.77
CA SER A 102 -13.36 -7.88 3.22
C SER A 102 -14.54 -7.83 4.19
N HIS A 103 -14.69 -8.82 5.08
CA HIS A 103 -15.69 -8.76 6.14
C HIS A 103 -15.30 -7.75 7.23
N ASN A 104 -14.01 -7.69 7.56
CA ASN A 104 -13.50 -6.76 8.58
C ASN A 104 -13.33 -5.31 8.06
N ASN A 105 -13.45 -5.09 6.75
CA ASN A 105 -13.13 -3.82 6.05
C ASN A 105 -11.68 -3.36 6.26
N ASP A 106 -10.75 -4.30 6.46
CA ASP A 106 -9.32 -4.00 6.61
C ASP A 106 -8.65 -3.79 5.24
N TYR A 107 -8.88 -2.63 4.62
CA TYR A 107 -8.42 -2.32 3.25
C TYR A 107 -6.91 -2.47 3.04
N LEU A 108 -6.12 -2.14 4.07
CA LEU A 108 -4.66 -2.18 4.01
C LEU A 108 -4.14 -3.62 3.86
N GLU A 109 -4.70 -4.56 4.62
CA GLU A 109 -4.31 -5.97 4.54
C GLU A 109 -4.85 -6.62 3.26
N ILE A 110 -6.02 -6.20 2.77
CA ILE A 110 -6.53 -6.57 1.45
C ILE A 110 -5.54 -6.14 0.35
N CYS A 111 -5.03 -4.89 0.41
CA CYS A 111 -4.03 -4.39 -0.53
C CYS A 111 -2.75 -5.24 -0.51
N ARG A 112 -2.27 -5.66 0.66
CA ARG A 112 -1.09 -6.56 0.78
C ARG A 112 -1.35 -7.92 0.16
N CYS A 113 -2.54 -8.48 0.36
CA CYS A 113 -2.94 -9.74 -0.26
C CYS A 113 -2.91 -9.61 -1.79
N TYR A 114 -3.52 -8.56 -2.36
CA TYR A 114 -3.45 -8.34 -3.81
C TYR A 114 -2.03 -8.09 -4.31
N LYS A 115 -1.18 -7.37 -3.58
CA LYS A 115 0.23 -7.17 -3.93
C LYS A 115 0.99 -8.50 -3.96
N SER A 116 0.75 -9.38 -3.00
CA SER A 116 1.37 -10.71 -2.97
C SER A 116 0.85 -11.66 -4.06
N ILE A 117 -0.38 -11.45 -4.55
CA ILE A 117 -0.90 -12.11 -5.75
C ILE A 117 -0.19 -11.55 -6.99
N TYR A 118 -0.01 -10.23 -7.07
CA TYR A 118 0.68 -9.56 -8.19
C TYR A 118 2.15 -9.96 -8.32
N GLU A 119 2.83 -10.26 -7.20
CA GLU A 119 4.22 -10.76 -7.19
C GLU A 119 4.37 -12.18 -7.79
N ILE A 120 3.28 -12.91 -8.04
CA ILE A 120 3.34 -14.25 -8.62
C ILE A 120 3.77 -14.16 -10.11
N PRO A 121 4.85 -14.84 -10.52
CA PRO A 121 5.37 -14.77 -11.90
C PRO A 121 4.34 -15.06 -12.98
N SER A 122 3.50 -16.08 -12.77
CA SER A 122 2.43 -16.49 -13.70
C SER A 122 1.35 -15.43 -13.92
N ILE A 123 1.23 -14.44 -13.03
CA ILE A 123 0.26 -13.35 -13.15
C ILE A 123 0.93 -12.12 -13.75
N LYS A 124 2.21 -11.90 -13.47
CA LYS A 124 3.00 -10.78 -13.99
C LYS A 124 3.23 -10.86 -15.50
N GLU A 125 3.25 -12.07 -16.06
CA GLU A 125 3.45 -12.32 -17.50
C GLU A 125 2.19 -12.00 -18.33
N ASP A 126 0.99 -12.11 -17.75
CA ASP A 126 -0.29 -11.97 -18.48
C ASP A 126 -0.97 -10.60 -18.23
N PRO A 127 -1.04 -9.69 -19.23
CA PRO A 127 -1.65 -8.36 -19.09
C PRO A 127 -3.11 -8.39 -18.69
N ALA A 128 -3.87 -9.37 -19.19
CA ALA A 128 -5.28 -9.52 -18.85
C ALA A 128 -5.52 -9.86 -17.37
N LYS A 129 -4.55 -10.52 -16.70
CA LYS A 129 -4.69 -10.96 -15.30
C LYS A 129 -4.14 -9.94 -14.32
N TRP A 130 -3.01 -9.30 -14.62
CA TRP A 130 -2.45 -8.31 -13.69
C TRP A 130 -3.16 -6.95 -13.73
N THR A 131 -3.73 -6.53 -14.87
CA THR A 131 -4.49 -5.27 -14.98
C THR A 131 -5.60 -5.14 -13.92
N PRO A 132 -6.54 -6.10 -13.78
CA PRO A 132 -7.60 -5.99 -12.78
C PRO A 132 -7.06 -6.05 -11.34
N ILE A 133 -5.99 -6.81 -11.09
CA ILE A 133 -5.36 -6.88 -9.78
C ILE A 133 -4.74 -5.52 -9.41
N LEU A 134 -4.04 -4.88 -10.35
CA LEU A 134 -3.42 -3.58 -10.14
C LEU A 134 -4.48 -2.49 -9.89
N ARG A 135 -5.60 -2.51 -10.62
CA ARG A 135 -6.74 -1.61 -10.35
C ARG A 135 -7.27 -1.77 -8.94
N LYS A 136 -7.48 -3.01 -8.48
CA LYS A 136 -7.92 -3.30 -7.11
C LYS A 136 -6.91 -2.81 -6.08
N ILE A 137 -5.61 -3.00 -6.32
CA ILE A 137 -4.54 -2.47 -5.44
C ILE A 137 -4.69 -0.94 -5.31
N CYS A 138 -4.81 -0.22 -6.43
CA CYS A 138 -4.97 1.23 -6.42
C CYS A 138 -6.20 1.66 -5.61
N TRP A 139 -7.35 1.03 -5.82
CA TRP A 139 -8.57 1.34 -5.07
C TRP A 139 -8.43 1.11 -3.57
N PHE A 140 -7.97 -0.08 -3.15
CA PHE A 140 -7.83 -0.40 -1.74
C PHE A 140 -6.79 0.49 -1.04
N LEU A 141 -5.82 1.00 -1.78
CA LEU A 141 -4.80 1.92 -1.27
C LEU A 141 -5.35 3.33 -1.03
N VAL A 142 -6.30 3.78 -1.85
CA VAL A 142 -7.00 5.06 -1.67
C VAL A 142 -8.08 4.98 -0.59
N LEU A 143 -8.73 3.81 -0.44
CA LEU A 143 -9.73 3.58 0.62
C LEU A 143 -9.11 3.40 2.02
N ALA A 144 -7.85 2.95 2.09
CA ALA A 144 -7.16 2.75 3.34
C ALA A 144 -6.96 4.09 4.09
N PRO A 145 -7.10 4.09 5.44
CA PRO A 145 -6.77 5.24 6.26
C PRO A 145 -5.32 5.69 6.05
N HIS A 146 -5.05 6.97 6.27
CA HIS A 146 -3.69 7.51 6.18
C HIS A 146 -2.81 6.89 7.28
N ASP A 147 -1.84 6.09 6.86
CA ASP A 147 -0.90 5.39 7.73
C ASP A 147 0.49 5.43 7.08
N PRO A 148 1.61 5.44 7.85
CA PRO A 148 2.95 5.38 7.27
C PRO A 148 3.13 4.19 6.33
N MET A 149 2.48 3.05 6.60
CA MET A 149 2.54 1.88 5.72
C MET A 149 1.77 2.12 4.41
N GLN A 150 0.63 2.79 4.46
CA GLN A 150 -0.14 3.20 3.28
C GLN A 150 0.71 4.11 2.38
N SER A 151 1.38 5.12 2.96
CA SER A 151 2.26 6.03 2.20
C SER A 151 3.45 5.31 1.56
N SER A 152 4.06 4.35 2.27
CA SER A 152 5.14 3.52 1.71
C SER A 152 4.65 2.66 0.54
N LEU A 153 3.48 2.02 0.67
CA LEU A 153 2.87 1.22 -0.38
C LEU A 153 2.47 2.08 -1.60
N LEU A 154 1.99 3.29 -1.36
CA LEU A 154 1.62 4.29 -2.37
C LEU A 154 2.81 4.69 -3.23
N ASN A 155 3.92 5.04 -2.60
CA ASN A 155 5.15 5.39 -3.32
C ASN A 155 5.73 4.18 -4.07
N ALA A 156 5.74 2.99 -3.45
CA ALA A 156 6.20 1.78 -4.12
C ALA A 156 5.34 1.42 -5.34
N THR A 157 4.02 1.61 -5.25
CA THR A 157 3.11 1.35 -6.37
C THR A 157 3.34 2.37 -7.49
N LEU A 158 3.57 3.65 -7.16
CA LEU A 158 3.84 4.70 -8.16
C LEU A 158 5.12 4.49 -8.98
N GLU A 159 6.11 3.80 -8.42
CA GLU A 159 7.36 3.40 -9.07
C GLU A 159 7.16 2.26 -10.09
N ASP A 160 6.05 1.51 -10.00
CA ASP A 160 5.78 0.38 -10.90
C ASP A 160 5.54 0.86 -12.35
N LYS A 161 6.32 0.30 -13.29
CA LYS A 161 6.24 0.62 -14.72
C LYS A 161 4.86 0.29 -15.32
N ASN A 162 4.23 -0.77 -14.85
CA ASN A 162 2.94 -1.25 -15.35
C ASN A 162 1.79 -0.26 -15.13
N LEU A 163 1.95 0.74 -14.24
CA LEU A 163 0.99 1.83 -14.10
C LEU A 163 0.89 2.72 -15.34
N SER A 164 1.85 2.69 -16.27
CA SER A 164 1.74 3.46 -17.52
C SER A 164 0.58 3.00 -18.40
N GLU A 165 0.19 1.72 -18.30
CA GLU A 165 -0.94 1.16 -19.05
C GLU A 165 -2.30 1.61 -18.49
N ILE A 166 -2.31 2.14 -17.27
CA ILE A 166 -3.53 2.60 -16.58
C ILE A 166 -3.35 4.06 -16.13
N PRO A 167 -3.38 5.02 -17.07
CA PRO A 167 -3.07 6.42 -16.80
C PRO A 167 -4.02 7.07 -15.79
N ASN A 168 -5.32 6.73 -15.82
CA ASN A 168 -6.34 7.30 -14.92
C ASN A 168 -6.04 6.98 -13.45
N PHE A 169 -5.68 5.74 -13.15
CA PHE A 169 -5.30 5.31 -11.80
C PHE A 169 -3.96 5.89 -11.36
N ARG A 170 -3.01 6.07 -12.30
CA ARG A 170 -1.77 6.79 -12.00
C ARG A 170 -2.04 8.24 -11.61
N LEU A 171 -2.98 8.92 -12.28
CA LEU A 171 -3.41 10.27 -11.91
C LEU A 171 -4.06 10.30 -10.54
N LEU A 172 -4.96 9.34 -10.24
CA LEU A 172 -5.60 9.21 -8.93
C LEU A 172 -4.57 9.07 -7.81
N LEU A 173 -3.62 8.13 -7.95
CA LEU A 173 -2.57 7.93 -6.96
C LEU A 173 -1.69 9.18 -6.82
N LYS A 174 -1.33 9.84 -7.94
CA LYS A 174 -0.58 11.10 -7.90
C LYS A 174 -1.32 12.19 -7.14
N GLN A 175 -2.62 12.36 -7.37
CA GLN A 175 -3.43 13.37 -6.68
C GLN A 175 -3.44 13.15 -5.15
N VAL A 176 -3.53 11.90 -4.71
CA VAL A 176 -3.49 11.55 -3.28
C VAL A 176 -2.07 11.71 -2.70
N VAL A 177 -1.03 11.55 -3.51
CA VAL A 177 0.37 11.76 -3.07
C VAL A 177 0.72 13.24 -3.01
N THR A 178 0.23 14.03 -3.98
CA THR A 178 0.43 15.47 -3.99
C THR A 178 -0.28 16.10 -2.81
N MET A 179 0.40 17.03 -2.15
CA MET A 179 -0.16 17.80 -1.04
C MET A 179 -1.04 18.94 -1.57
N GLU A 180 -1.98 18.61 -2.45
CA GLU A 180 -2.93 19.54 -3.06
C GLU A 180 -4.35 19.19 -2.63
N VAL A 181 -5.21 20.20 -2.54
CA VAL A 181 -6.61 20.01 -2.13
C VAL A 181 -7.40 19.41 -3.29
N ILE A 182 -8.04 18.28 -3.04
CA ILE A 182 -8.81 17.52 -4.02
C ILE A 182 -10.29 17.92 -3.93
N GLN A 183 -10.87 18.38 -5.04
CA GLN A 183 -12.30 18.65 -5.11
C GLN A 183 -13.08 17.35 -5.32
N TRP A 184 -13.84 16.93 -4.30
CA TRP A 184 -14.60 15.67 -4.31
C TRP A 184 -15.55 15.54 -5.52
N THR A 185 -16.29 16.60 -5.86
CA THR A 185 -17.28 16.56 -6.95
C THR A 185 -16.63 16.21 -8.29
N LYS A 186 -15.54 16.89 -8.65
CA LYS A 186 -14.79 16.64 -9.89
C LYS A 186 -14.17 15.26 -9.92
N LEU A 187 -13.62 14.81 -8.79
CA LEU A 187 -13.02 13.47 -8.70
C LEU A 187 -14.11 12.39 -8.85
N TRP A 188 -15.24 12.56 -8.16
CA TRP A 188 -16.33 11.59 -8.21
C TRP A 188 -16.94 11.50 -9.61
N GLU A 189 -17.19 12.62 -10.28
CA GLU A 189 -17.70 12.62 -11.66
C GLU A 189 -16.78 11.89 -12.63
N PHE A 190 -15.46 12.02 -12.48
CA PHE A 190 -14.49 11.37 -13.35
C PHE A 190 -14.37 9.85 -13.10
N PHE A 191 -14.43 9.41 -11.83
CA PHE A 191 -14.20 8.02 -11.46
C PHE A 191 -15.48 7.20 -11.24
N LYS A 192 -16.67 7.80 -11.28
CA LYS A 192 -17.95 7.09 -11.03
C LYS A 192 -18.13 5.91 -11.97
N ASP A 193 -17.90 6.10 -13.26
CA ASP A 193 -18.08 5.05 -14.27
C ASP A 193 -17.05 3.92 -14.09
N GLU A 194 -15.81 4.27 -13.74
CA GLU A 194 -14.77 3.27 -13.42
C GLU A 194 -15.10 2.49 -12.14
N TYR A 195 -15.64 3.17 -11.11
CA TYR A 195 -16.07 2.55 -9.86
C TYR A 195 -17.26 1.61 -10.04
N GLU A 196 -18.21 1.93 -10.92
CA GLU A 196 -19.32 1.03 -11.24
C GLU A 196 -18.85 -0.20 -12.04
N ASN A 197 -17.90 0.00 -12.96
CA ASN A 197 -17.27 -1.08 -13.72
C ASN A 197 -16.41 -2.02 -12.84
N GLU A 198 -15.93 -1.53 -11.70
CA GLU A 198 -15.17 -2.28 -10.70
C GLU A 198 -15.95 -3.47 -10.11
N LYS A 199 -17.30 -3.41 -10.12
CA LYS A 199 -18.20 -4.48 -9.66
C LYS A 199 -18.08 -5.74 -10.52
N ASN A 200 -17.68 -5.60 -11.78
CA ASN A 200 -17.56 -6.69 -12.74
C ASN A 200 -16.17 -7.38 -12.71
N LEU A 201 -15.24 -6.88 -11.88
CA LEU A 201 -13.87 -7.37 -11.80
C LEU A 201 -13.68 -8.43 -10.70
N LEU A 202 -12.64 -9.26 -10.86
CA LEU A 202 -12.23 -10.30 -9.90
C LEU A 202 -12.16 -9.75 -8.46
N GLY A 203 -12.78 -10.45 -7.51
CA GLY A 203 -12.83 -10.06 -6.09
C GLY A 203 -14.16 -9.42 -5.65
N GLY A 204 -15.10 -9.20 -6.57
CA GLY A 204 -16.44 -8.68 -6.26
C GLY A 204 -16.50 -7.15 -6.11
N ALA A 205 -17.69 -6.66 -5.76
CA ALA A 205 -17.93 -5.25 -5.50
C ALA A 205 -17.10 -4.78 -4.30
N LEU A 206 -16.61 -3.53 -4.35
CA LEU A 206 -15.75 -2.92 -3.34
C LEU A 206 -16.40 -2.73 -1.95
N GLY A 207 -17.60 -3.27 -1.73
CA GLY A 207 -18.44 -3.06 -0.56
C GLY A 207 -19.41 -1.91 -0.78
N THR A 208 -20.60 -2.00 -0.16
CA THR A 208 -21.62 -0.94 -0.26
C THR A 208 -21.20 0.37 0.42
N LYS A 209 -20.26 0.29 1.37
CA LYS A 209 -19.72 1.44 2.12
C LYS A 209 -18.50 2.10 1.48
N ALA A 210 -17.86 1.47 0.50
CA ALA A 210 -16.60 1.98 -0.04
C ALA A 210 -16.71 3.36 -0.70
N ALA A 211 -17.87 3.74 -1.23
CA ALA A 211 -18.07 5.09 -1.76
C ALA A 211 -18.08 6.16 -0.65
N GLU A 212 -18.70 5.84 0.49
CA GLU A 212 -18.73 6.72 1.67
C GLU A 212 -17.34 6.79 2.31
N ASP A 213 -16.65 5.66 2.41
CA ASP A 213 -15.28 5.60 2.91
C ASP A 213 -14.33 6.39 2.01
N LEU A 214 -14.45 6.31 0.68
CA LEU A 214 -13.65 7.11 -0.25
C LEU A 214 -13.85 8.60 -0.03
N LYS A 215 -15.11 9.04 0.14
CA LYS A 215 -15.43 10.43 0.44
C LYS A 215 -14.77 10.86 1.76
N LEU A 216 -14.87 10.03 2.79
CA LEU A 216 -14.25 10.27 4.09
C LEU A 216 -12.72 10.39 3.98
N ARG A 217 -12.05 9.51 3.22
CA ARG A 217 -10.59 9.57 3.01
C ARG A 217 -10.14 10.84 2.30
N ILE A 218 -10.89 11.30 1.30
CA ILE A 218 -10.56 12.55 0.61
C ILE A 218 -10.73 13.76 1.54
N ILE A 219 -11.76 13.75 2.40
CA ILE A 219 -11.95 14.80 3.41
C ILE A 219 -10.77 14.80 4.40
N GLU A 220 -10.38 13.63 4.92
CA GLU A 220 -9.22 13.50 5.83
C GLU A 220 -7.93 13.99 5.17
N HIS A 221 -7.66 13.57 3.92
CA HIS A 221 -6.51 14.03 3.15
C HIS A 221 -6.49 15.55 3.00
N ASN A 222 -7.63 16.14 2.59
CA ASN A 222 -7.73 17.58 2.42
C ASN A 222 -7.50 18.34 3.73
N ILE A 223 -7.99 17.84 4.87
CA ILE A 223 -7.73 18.45 6.18
C ILE A 223 -6.24 18.38 6.53
N LEU A 224 -5.58 17.25 6.27
CA LEU A 224 -4.13 17.10 6.49
C LEU A 224 -3.33 18.06 5.60
N VAL A 225 -3.71 18.20 4.33
CA VAL A 225 -3.13 19.16 3.39
C VAL A 225 -3.29 20.58 3.96
N VAL A 226 -4.50 20.99 4.33
CA VAL A 226 -4.76 22.33 4.89
C VAL A 226 -3.95 22.57 6.17
N SER A 227 -3.80 21.57 7.05
CA SER A 227 -3.02 21.73 8.29
C SER A 227 -1.53 22.00 8.07
N LYS A 228 -0.98 21.58 6.93
CA LYS A 228 0.44 21.81 6.57
C LYS A 228 0.65 23.23 6.07
N TYR A 229 -0.29 23.78 5.31
CA TYR A 229 -0.16 25.10 4.70
C TYR A 229 -0.69 26.24 5.57
N TYR A 230 -1.72 25.98 6.38
CA TYR A 230 -2.37 27.01 7.19
C TYR A 230 -2.03 26.85 8.66
N SER A 231 -1.59 27.93 9.31
CA SER A 231 -1.47 27.94 10.77
C SER A 231 -2.81 28.10 11.48
N ARG A 232 -3.69 28.94 10.93
CA ARG A 232 -5.03 29.25 11.43
C ARG A 232 -5.94 29.46 10.22
N ILE A 233 -7.16 28.93 10.26
CA ILE A 233 -8.16 29.09 9.21
C ILE A 233 -9.54 29.30 9.84
N THR A 234 -10.40 30.07 9.19
CA THR A 234 -11.81 30.19 9.59
C THR A 234 -12.57 28.94 9.15
N LEU A 235 -13.48 28.45 10.01
CA LEU A 235 -14.24 27.24 9.76
C LEU A 235 -15.11 27.35 8.50
N LYS A 236 -15.66 28.54 8.21
CA LYS A 236 -16.39 28.84 6.97
C LYS A 236 -15.53 28.58 5.73
N ARG A 237 -14.31 29.15 5.70
CA ARG A 237 -13.40 28.96 4.58
C ARG A 237 -12.96 27.51 4.43
N LEU A 238 -12.77 26.80 5.54
CA LEU A 238 -12.43 25.38 5.53
C LEU A 238 -13.57 24.53 4.96
N ALA A 239 -14.81 24.81 5.37
CA ALA A 239 -16.00 24.12 4.87
C ALA A 239 -16.17 24.32 3.34
N ASP A 240 -15.92 25.53 2.83
CA ASP A 240 -15.93 25.82 1.39
C ASP A 240 -14.88 24.99 0.63
N LEU A 241 -13.66 24.89 1.17
CA LEU A 241 -12.58 24.11 0.56
C LEU A 241 -12.88 22.60 0.53
N LEU A 242 -13.56 22.09 1.56
CA LEU A 242 -13.95 20.69 1.67
C LEU A 242 -15.27 20.37 0.93
N CYS A 243 -16.02 21.40 0.50
CA CYS A 243 -17.37 21.27 -0.03
C CYS A 243 -18.33 20.56 0.95
N LEU A 244 -18.25 20.91 2.24
CA LEU A 244 -19.08 20.35 3.31
C LEU A 244 -19.84 21.45 4.05
N SER A 245 -20.81 21.06 4.88
CA SER A 245 -21.41 21.99 5.83
C SER A 245 -20.44 22.31 6.98
N LEU A 246 -20.68 23.44 7.66
CA LEU A 246 -19.91 23.86 8.83
C LEU A 246 -19.88 22.80 9.94
N GLN A 247 -21.04 22.17 10.20
CA GLN A 247 -21.20 21.18 11.26
C GLN A 247 -20.47 19.87 10.93
N GLU A 248 -20.55 19.42 9.67
CA GLU A 248 -19.83 18.22 9.21
C GLU A 248 -18.31 18.44 9.24
N ALA A 249 -17.84 19.60 8.76
CA ALA A 249 -16.42 19.94 8.80
C ALA A 249 -15.88 19.93 10.23
N GLU A 250 -16.60 20.52 11.19
CA GLU A 250 -16.23 20.50 12.60
C GLU A 250 -16.17 19.08 13.17
N LYS A 251 -17.17 18.24 12.84
CA LYS A 251 -17.23 16.85 13.27
C LYS A 251 -16.02 16.06 12.76
N HIS A 252 -15.71 16.17 11.46
CA HIS A 252 -14.56 15.48 10.87
C HIS A 252 -13.22 15.90 11.49
N ILE A 253 -13.02 17.19 11.77
CA ILE A 253 -11.81 17.66 12.45
C ILE A 253 -11.75 17.09 13.87
N SER A 254 -12.87 17.07 14.58
CA SER A 254 -12.94 16.53 15.94
C SER A 254 -12.59 15.03 15.97
N ASP A 255 -13.12 14.27 15.01
CA ASP A 255 -12.83 12.83 14.87
C ASP A 255 -11.35 12.58 14.54
N MET A 256 -10.75 13.40 13.67
CA MET A 256 -9.32 13.31 13.33
C MET A 256 -8.39 13.69 14.49
N VAL A 257 -8.82 14.63 15.34
CA VAL A 257 -8.07 14.99 16.57
C VAL A 257 -8.18 13.86 17.60
N ASN A 258 -9.37 13.26 17.74
CA ASN A 258 -9.59 12.11 18.63
C ASN A 258 -8.77 10.88 18.22
N SER A 259 -8.65 10.61 16.92
CA SER A 259 -7.81 9.53 16.39
C SER A 259 -6.30 9.81 16.45
N LYS A 260 -5.90 11.01 16.92
CA LYS A 260 -4.51 11.52 16.94
C LYS A 260 -3.85 11.60 15.57
N ALA A 261 -4.64 11.55 14.48
CA ALA A 261 -4.14 11.75 13.13
C ALA A 261 -3.79 13.23 12.86
N LEU A 262 -4.45 14.15 13.56
CA LEU A 262 -4.30 15.59 13.41
C LEU A 262 -4.13 16.28 14.77
N ILE A 263 -3.25 17.28 14.83
CA ILE A 263 -3.17 18.20 15.97
C ILE A 263 -3.85 19.51 15.58
N ALA A 264 -5.04 19.75 16.12
CA ALA A 264 -5.78 20.98 15.89
C ALA A 264 -6.54 21.41 17.15
N LYS A 265 -6.78 22.72 17.28
CA LYS A 265 -7.63 23.31 18.32
C LYS A 265 -8.73 24.14 17.64
N ILE A 266 -9.97 23.93 18.07
CA ILE A 266 -11.14 24.62 17.54
C ILE A 266 -11.62 25.65 18.55
N ASP A 267 -11.65 26.92 18.15
CA ASP A 267 -12.34 27.98 18.87
C ASP A 267 -13.76 28.11 18.32
N ARG A 268 -14.74 27.52 19.03
CA ARG A 268 -16.13 27.44 18.57
C ARG A 268 -16.82 28.81 18.49
N PRO A 269 -16.75 29.69 19.51
CA PRO A 269 -17.38 31.02 19.43
C PRO A 269 -16.86 31.87 18.27
N MET A 270 -15.55 31.85 18.03
CA MET A 270 -14.96 32.63 16.92
C MET A 270 -14.98 31.89 15.58
N GLY A 271 -15.22 30.57 15.58
CA GLY A 271 -15.19 29.73 14.38
C GLY A 271 -13.79 29.65 13.75
N ILE A 272 -12.73 29.63 14.56
CA ILE A 272 -11.33 29.58 14.08
C ILE A 272 -10.71 28.24 14.45
N VAL A 273 -10.10 27.58 13.47
CA VAL A 273 -9.32 26.36 13.66
C VAL A 273 -7.83 26.72 13.63
N SER A 274 -7.10 26.35 14.68
CA SER A 274 -5.65 26.52 14.78
C SER A 274 -4.96 25.16 14.69
N PHE A 275 -4.09 25.00 13.70
CA PHE A 275 -3.28 23.80 13.50
C PHE A 275 -1.90 23.90 14.18
N ARG A 276 -1.55 25.07 14.71
CA ARG A 276 -0.31 25.23 15.48
C ARG A 276 -0.36 24.46 16.79
N THR A 277 0.71 23.73 17.06
CA THR A 277 1.07 23.32 18.42
C THR A 277 1.31 24.57 19.26
N ALA A 278 0.83 24.58 20.51
CA ALA A 278 1.15 25.66 21.43
C ALA A 278 2.67 25.70 21.61
N GLN A 279 3.31 26.76 21.15
CA GLN A 279 4.73 27.01 21.39
C GLN A 279 4.87 27.88 22.63
N ASP A 280 5.75 27.46 23.51
CA ASP A 280 6.30 28.24 24.60
C ASP A 280 7.26 29.31 24.05
N SER A 281 7.54 30.34 24.86
CA SER A 281 8.46 31.43 24.49
C SER A 281 9.83 30.90 24.07
N ASN A 282 10.32 29.86 24.73
CA ASN A 282 11.56 29.17 24.36
C ASN A 282 11.45 28.48 23.00
N GLY A 283 10.32 27.86 22.67
CA GLY A 283 10.07 27.26 21.36
C GLY A 283 10.16 28.29 20.22
N VAL A 284 9.66 29.50 20.43
CA VAL A 284 9.77 30.61 19.45
C VAL A 284 11.23 31.04 19.29
N LEU A 285 11.95 31.21 20.40
CA LEU A 285 13.37 31.58 20.39
C LEU A 285 14.25 30.53 19.72
N ASN A 286 13.99 29.23 19.97
CA ASN A 286 14.70 28.12 19.34
C ASN A 286 14.45 28.06 17.83
N SER A 287 13.19 28.27 17.41
CA SER A 287 12.85 28.37 15.98
C SER A 287 13.58 29.55 15.32
N TRP A 288 13.63 30.69 16.00
CA TRP A 288 14.36 31.86 15.52
C TRP A 288 15.87 31.61 15.40
N ALA A 289 16.48 30.97 16.40
CA ALA A 289 17.89 30.58 16.38
C ALA A 289 18.20 29.63 15.20
N SER A 290 17.37 28.60 14.97
CA SER A 290 17.53 27.69 13.84
C SER A 290 17.39 28.40 12.48
N ASN A 291 16.51 29.40 12.38
CA ASN A 291 16.39 30.20 11.16
C ASN A 291 17.61 31.09 10.93
N LEU A 292 18.21 31.63 11.99
CA LEU A 292 19.44 32.42 11.92
C LEU A 292 20.62 31.54 11.46
N GLU A 293 20.74 30.32 11.99
CA GLU A 293 21.74 29.34 11.55
C GLU A 293 21.59 29.01 10.05
N LYS A 294 20.37 28.69 9.59
CA LYS A 294 20.10 28.45 8.16
C LYS A 294 20.43 29.66 7.28
N LEU A 295 20.19 30.87 7.77
CA LEU A 295 20.53 32.09 7.04
C LEU A 295 22.05 32.25 6.90
N LEU A 296 22.79 32.03 7.98
CA LEU A 296 24.26 32.07 7.95
C LEU A 296 24.83 31.01 7.01
N ASP A 297 24.32 29.78 7.05
CA ASP A 297 24.69 28.71 6.13
C ASP A 297 24.45 29.09 4.66
N LEU A 298 23.32 29.74 4.36
CA LEU A 298 23.01 30.19 3.00
C LEU A 298 23.94 31.32 2.55
N VAL A 299 24.29 32.24 3.44
CA VAL A 299 25.24 33.33 3.17
C VAL A 299 26.63 32.77 2.89
N GLU A 300 27.10 31.82 3.71
CA GLU A 300 28.40 31.16 3.51
C GLU A 300 28.46 30.40 2.19
N LYS A 301 27.43 29.59 1.88
CA LYS A 301 27.32 28.88 0.59
C LYS A 301 27.32 29.83 -0.59
N SER A 302 26.59 30.93 -0.49
CA SER A 302 26.55 31.96 -1.54
C SER A 302 27.93 32.61 -1.73
N CYS A 303 28.62 32.95 -0.64
CA CYS A 303 29.98 33.50 -0.69
C CYS A 303 30.97 32.53 -1.36
N HIS A 304 30.90 31.24 -1.00
CA HIS A 304 31.72 30.21 -1.62
C HIS A 304 31.43 30.04 -3.12
N GLN A 305 30.15 30.05 -3.52
CA GLN A 305 29.75 30.00 -4.92
C GLN A 305 30.27 31.20 -5.72
N ILE A 306 30.17 32.42 -5.18
CA ILE A 306 30.70 33.64 -5.81
C ILE A 306 32.23 33.56 -5.98
N HIS A 307 32.95 33.09 -4.95
CA HIS A 307 34.40 32.89 -5.04
C HIS A 307 34.78 31.87 -6.11
N LYS A 308 34.04 30.76 -6.20
CA LYS A 308 34.25 29.74 -7.21
C LYS A 308 34.04 30.31 -8.63
N GLU A 309 32.95 31.03 -8.87
CA GLU A 309 32.68 31.62 -10.19
C GLU A 309 33.68 32.70 -10.57
N THR A 310 34.06 33.58 -9.64
CA THR A 310 35.08 34.60 -9.91
C THR A 310 36.43 34.00 -10.26
N MET A 311 36.82 32.86 -9.67
CA MET A 311 38.03 32.12 -10.06
C MET A 311 37.93 31.54 -11.46
N ILE A 312 36.78 30.95 -11.82
CA ILE A 312 36.55 30.41 -13.18
C ILE A 312 36.61 31.53 -14.22
N HIS A 313 35.92 32.65 -13.99
CA HIS A 313 35.94 33.79 -14.91
C HIS A 313 37.33 34.42 -15.03
N LYS A 314 38.09 34.51 -13.93
CA LYS A 314 39.49 34.96 -13.98
C LYS A 314 40.39 34.00 -14.77
N ALA A 315 40.14 32.70 -14.73
CA ALA A 315 40.89 31.72 -15.53
C ALA A 315 40.54 31.84 -17.02
N VAL A 316 39.25 32.00 -17.36
CA VAL A 316 38.78 32.21 -18.74
C VAL A 316 39.32 33.50 -19.34
N LEU A 317 39.39 34.60 -18.57
CA LEU A 317 39.99 35.86 -19.03
C LEU A 317 41.51 35.81 -19.22
N LYS A 318 42.19 34.82 -18.63
CA LYS A 318 43.64 34.63 -18.75
C LYS A 318 44.04 33.66 -19.86
N ALA A 319 43.09 32.89 -20.40
CA ALA A 319 43.28 31.96 -21.51
C ALA A 319 43.01 32.67 -22.85
#